data_AF-A0A7Y0SF76-F1
#
_entry.id   AF-A0A7Y0SF76-F1
#
_cell.length_a   1.000
_cell.length_b   1.000
_cell.length_c   1.000
_cell.angle_alpha   90.00
_cell.angle_beta   90.00
_cell.angle_gamma   90.00
#
_symmetry.space_group_name_H-M   'P 1'
#
loop_
_entity.id
_entity.type
_entity.pdbx_description
1 polymer ?
#
loop_
_entity_poly.entity_id
_entity_poly.type
_entity_poly.pdbx_seq_one_letter_code
_entity_poly.pdbx_strand_id
1 'polypeptide(L)' 'MANTLIVGAGWLGTPLAETLMKDGHYVVVTRRSQTRLKELPTSLTHSALFDFNQLNATARLDELLKQ' A
#
# COMPACT_ATOMS: atom_id res chain seq x y z
N MET A 1 17.37 4.73 -0.50
CA MET A 1 16.30 3.95 -1.18
C MET A 1 15.95 2.76 -0.30
N ALA A 2 14.68 2.66 0.11
CA ALA A 2 14.17 1.55 0.92
C ALA A 2 12.84 1.04 0.31
N ASN A 3 12.52 -0.23 0.57
CA ASN A 3 11.24 -0.83 0.18
C ASN A 3 10.26 -0.67 1.35
N THR A 4 9.15 0.01 1.12
CA THR A 4 8.18 0.35 2.15
C THR A 4 6.80 -0.18 1.77
N LEU A 5 6.21 -0.99 2.64
CA LEU A 5 4.81 -1.38 2.56
C LEU A 5 3.99 -0.52 3.54
N ILE A 6 3.01 0.22 3.04
CA ILE A 6 2.04 0.96 3.86
C ILE A 6 0.73 0.18 3.88
N VAL A 7 0.42 -0.41 5.02
CA VAL A 7 -0.84 -1.13 5.20
C VAL A 7 -1.94 -0.16 5.63
N GLY A 8 -2.90 0.09 4.75
CA GLY A 8 -3.98 1.04 5.00
C GLY A 8 -3.62 2.47 4.59
N ALA A 9 -3.54 2.72 3.29
CA ALA A 9 -3.19 4.03 2.75
C ALA A 9 -4.37 5.01 2.71
N GLY A 10 -5.03 5.24 3.86
CA GLY A 10 -6.17 6.15 4.05
C GLY A 10 -5.80 7.63 4.00
N TRP A 11 -6.51 8.45 4.78
CA TRP A 11 -6.25 9.89 4.88
C TRP A 11 -4.78 10.22 5.22
N LEU A 12 -4.17 9.47 6.13
CA LEU A 12 -2.77 9.68 6.51
C LEU A 12 -1.79 8.91 5.60
N GLY A 13 -2.14 7.68 5.23
CA GLY A 13 -1.21 6.81 4.50
C GLY A 13 -0.99 7.22 3.05
N THR A 14 -1.97 7.85 2.38
CA THR A 14 -1.79 8.41 1.03
C THR A 14 -0.70 9.49 0.97
N PRO A 15 -0.79 10.62 1.72
CA PRO A 15 0.23 11.67 1.64
C PRO A 15 1.61 11.22 2.16
N LEU A 16 1.64 10.28 3.10
CA LEU A 16 2.91 9.64 3.52
C LEU A 16 3.55 8.86 2.36
N ALA A 17 2.76 8.06 1.63
CA ALA A 17 3.24 7.29 0.49
C ALA A 17 3.80 8.20 -0.61
N GLU A 18 3.09 9.29 -0.94
CA GLU A 18 3.53 10.25 -1.96
C GLU A 18 4.85 10.92 -1.58
N THR A 19 5.01 11.28 -0.29
CA THR A 19 6.23 11.88 0.22
C THR A 19 7.40 10.90 0.11
N LEU A 20 7.22 9.65 0.55
CA LEU A 20 8.25 8.62 0.47
C LEU A 20 8.63 8.28 -0.99
N MET A 21 7.65 8.22 -1.91
CA MET A 21 7.94 8.02 -3.33
C MET A 21 8.74 9.19 -3.91
N LYS A 22 8.40 10.43 -3.54
CA LYS A 22 9.13 11.63 -3.95
C LYS A 22 10.58 11.63 -3.44
N ASP A 23 10.81 11.08 -2.26
CA ASP A 23 12.15 10.91 -1.67
C ASP A 23 12.94 9.72 -2.26
N GLY A 24 12.37 9.03 -3.26
CA GLY A 24 13.04 7.94 -3.99
C GLY A 24 12.92 6.57 -3.31
N HIS A 25 11.93 6.37 -2.44
CA HIS A 25 11.60 5.05 -1.91
C HIS A 25 10.68 4.27 -2.84
N TYR A 26 10.83 2.95 -2.85
CA TYR A 26 9.85 2.06 -3.47
C TYR A 26 8.72 1.83 -2.47
N VAL A 27 7.51 2.28 -2.79
CA VAL A 27 6.37 2.24 -1.86
C VAL A 27 5.22 1.46 -2.48
N VAL A 28 4.76 0.43 -1.77
CA VAL A 28 3.51 -0.28 -2.05
C VAL A 28 2.48 0.13 -1.01
N VAL A 29 1.30 0.57 -1.46
CA VAL A 29 0.20 0.94 -0.58
C VAL A 29 -0.94 -0.07 -0.63
N THR A 30 -1.63 -0.28 0.49
CA THR A 30 -2.80 -1.18 0.51
C THR A 30 -4.11 -0.50 0.88
N ARG A 31 -5.21 -1.04 0.35
CA ARG A 31 -6.60 -0.71 0.72
C ARG A 31 -7.42 -1.99 0.86
N ARG A 32 -8.52 -1.92 1.62
CA ARG A 32 -9.41 -3.07 1.86
C ARG A 32 -10.38 -3.37 0.71
N SER A 33 -10.60 -2.43 -0.21
CA SER A 33 -11.55 -2.62 -1.30
C SER A 33 -11.04 -2.04 -2.61
N GLN A 34 -11.47 -2.66 -3.71
CA GLN A 34 -11.05 -2.26 -5.05
C GLN A 34 -11.51 -0.84 -5.38
N THR A 35 -12.70 -0.44 -4.90
CA THR A 35 -13.23 0.92 -5.09
C THR A 35 -12.28 1.95 -4.47
N ARG A 36 -11.84 1.74 -3.23
CA ARG A 36 -10.91 2.65 -2.54
C ARG A 36 -9.50 2.64 -3.15
N LEU A 37 -9.12 1.54 -3.78
CA LEU A 37 -7.84 1.40 -4.47
C LEU A 37 -7.83 2.20 -5.79
N LYS A 38 -8.97 2.23 -6.50
CA LYS A 38 -9.18 3.09 -7.68
C LYS A 38 -9.23 4.59 -7.36
N GLU A 39 -9.54 4.95 -6.11
CA GLU A 39 -9.52 6.34 -5.63
C GLU A 39 -8.10 6.86 -5.31
N LEU A 40 -7.08 5.99 -5.36
CA LEU A 40 -5.71 6.42 -5.07
C LEU A 40 -5.22 7.42 -6.13
N PRO A 41 -4.42 8.42 -5.73
CA PRO A 41 -3.74 9.31 -6.66
C PRO A 41 -2.92 8.52 -7.68
N THR A 42 -2.85 9.03 -8.92
CA THR A 42 -2.07 8.41 -10.01
C THR A 42 -0.56 8.40 -9.76
N SER A 43 -0.08 9.23 -8.81
CA SER A 43 1.29 9.22 -8.29
C SER A 43 1.66 7.92 -7.58
N LEU A 44 0.68 7.21 -7.01
CA LEU A 44 0.88 5.96 -6.29
C LEU A 44 0.78 4.77 -7.25
N THR A 45 1.89 4.47 -7.92
CA THR A 45 1.97 3.49 -9.00
C THR A 45 1.93 2.04 -8.55
N HIS A 46 2.15 1.75 -7.27
CA HIS A 46 2.14 0.39 -6.72
C HIS A 46 1.12 0.28 -5.59
N SER A 47 0.09 -0.53 -5.82
CA SER A 47 -0.97 -0.73 -4.85
C SER A 47 -1.52 -2.15 -4.86
N ALA A 48 -2.00 -2.60 -3.70
CA ALA A 48 -2.55 -3.94 -3.53
C ALA A 48 -3.78 -3.96 -2.62
N LEU A 49 -4.62 -5.00 -2.78
CA LEU A 49 -5.69 -5.28 -1.84
C LEU A 49 -5.13 -5.98 -0.61
N PHE A 50 -5.50 -5.50 0.57
CA PHE A 50 -5.17 -6.14 1.83
C PHE A 50 -6.17 -5.76 2.92
N ASP A 51 -6.62 -6.75 3.69
CA ASP A 51 -7.46 -6.57 4.86
C ASP A 51 -6.97 -7.48 5.99
N PHE A 52 -6.62 -6.89 7.13
CA PHE A 52 -6.18 -7.62 8.33
C PHE A 52 -7.24 -8.57 8.88
N ASN A 53 -8.51 -8.36 8.56
CA ASN A 53 -9.62 -9.17 9.07
C ASN A 53 -9.84 -10.46 8.26
N GLN A 54 -9.09 -10.69 7.18
CA GLN A 54 -9.17 -11.93 6.43
C GLN A 54 -8.40 -13.06 7.14
N LEU A 55 -8.97 -14.27 7.13
CA LEU A 55 -8.36 -15.45 7.76
C LEU A 55 -6.93 -15.75 7.25
N ASN A 56 -6.63 -15.39 6.01
CA ASN A 56 -5.32 -15.58 5.38
C ASN A 56 -4.45 -14.31 5.38
N ALA A 57 -4.73 -13.30 6.21
CA ALA A 57 -4.01 -12.04 6.21
C ALA A 57 -2.50 -12.20 6.38
N THR A 58 -2.04 -13.12 7.25
CA THR A 58 -0.59 -13.37 7.46
C THR A 58 0.09 -13.85 6.18
N ALA A 59 -0.47 -14.89 5.53
CA ALA A 59 0.07 -15.40 4.27
C ALA A 59 0.07 -14.32 3.19
N ARG A 60 -0.99 -13.51 3.13
CA ARG A 60 -1.06 -12.42 2.15
C ARG A 60 -0.04 -11.31 2.42
N LEU A 61 0.23 -11.01 3.69
CA LEU A 61 1.26 -10.03 4.06
C LEU A 61 2.65 -10.53 3.65
N ASP A 62 2.96 -11.81 3.86
CA ASP A 62 4.23 -12.41 3.44
C ASP A 62 4.44 -12.35 1.92
N GLU A 63 3.37 -12.51 1.13
CA GLU A 63 3.44 -12.32 -0.33
C GLU A 63 3.74 -10.87 -0.72
N LEU A 64 3.15 -9.90 -0.01
CA LEU A 64 3.36 -8.47 -0.29
C LEU A 64 4.76 -8.01 0.08
N LEU A 65 5.35 -8.56 1.15
CA LEU A 65 6.71 -8.23 1.59
C LEU A 65 7.81 -8.75 0.64
N LYS A 66 7.46 -9.66 -0.28
CA LYS A 66 8.38 -10.24 -1.28
C LYS A 66 8.32 -9.54 -2.63
N GLN A 67 7.42 -8.56 -2.82
CA GLN A 67 7.34 -7.72 -4.01
C GLN A 67 8.41 -6.63 -3.98
#